data_AF-A0A350MQF7-F1
#
_entry.id   AF-A0A350MQF7-F1
#
_cell.length_a   1.000
_cell.length_b   1.000
_cell.length_c   1.000
_cell.angle_alpha   90.00
_cell.angle_beta   90.00
_cell.angle_gamma   90.00
#
_symmetry.space_group_name_H-M   'P 1'
#
loop_
_entity.id
_entity.type
_entity.pdbx_description
1 polymer ?
#
loop_
_entity_poly.entity_id
_entity_poly.type
_entity_poly.pdbx_seq_one_letter_code
_entity_poly.pdbx_strand_id
1 'polypeptide(L)'
;PPPEFKETMTFQTLSPLCLTLKRQDGTDEYISPTHPMALTLIKQNLQDKYKAFIGKDFPDNEHAFDFKATNQPRSSLITIKADTPQESKIRGFSCQFQLTAPIELMKICYEGGIGSKNSLGFGMVETTKENNKQI
;
A
#
# COMPACT_ATOMS: atom_id res chain seq x y z
N PRO A 1 -3.13 -14.66 15.12
CA PRO A 1 -3.61 -15.46 13.96
C PRO A 1 -3.85 -14.51 12.79
N PRO A 2 -3.53 -14.90 11.54
CA PRO A 2 -3.88 -14.09 10.38
C PRO A 2 -5.41 -13.94 10.27
N PRO A 3 -5.91 -12.82 9.72
CA PRO A 3 -7.34 -12.63 9.49
C PRO A 3 -7.83 -13.58 8.38
N GLU A 4 -9.14 -13.82 8.34
CA GLU A 4 -9.76 -14.45 7.18
C GLU A 4 -9.75 -13.47 6.01
N PHE A 5 -9.04 -13.83 4.94
CA PHE A 5 -8.91 -12.98 3.75
C PHE A 5 -10.17 -13.05 2.89
N LYS A 6 -10.69 -11.87 2.51
CA LYS A 6 -11.85 -11.71 1.63
C LYS A 6 -11.45 -10.87 0.42
N GLU A 7 -12.24 -10.94 -0.64
CA GLU A 7 -11.97 -10.19 -1.88
C GLU A 7 -12.01 -8.68 -1.66
N THR A 8 -12.82 -8.21 -0.71
CA THR A 8 -12.85 -6.82 -0.27
C THR A 8 -12.63 -6.74 1.24
N MET A 9 -11.66 -5.92 1.66
CA MET A 9 -11.32 -5.72 3.07
C MET A 9 -10.97 -4.27 3.34
N THR A 10 -11.19 -3.84 4.59
CA THR A 10 -10.76 -2.52 5.08
C THR A 10 -9.52 -2.66 5.94
N PHE A 11 -8.54 -1.82 5.67
CA PHE A 11 -7.24 -1.79 6.34
C PHE A 11 -6.96 -0.43 6.95
N GLN A 12 -6.21 -0.45 8.03
CA GLN A 12 -5.56 0.71 8.63
C GLN A 12 -4.06 0.58 8.42
N THR A 13 -3.41 1.64 7.95
CA THR A 13 -1.94 1.66 7.90
C THR A 13 -1.37 1.73 9.31
N LEU A 14 -0.57 0.73 9.69
CA LEU A 14 0.27 0.69 10.88
C LEU A 14 1.51 1.58 10.72
N SER A 15 2.06 1.61 9.51
CA SER A 15 3.11 2.55 9.13
C SER A 15 2.72 3.34 7.89
N PRO A 16 3.18 4.59 7.73
CA PRO A 16 2.79 5.42 6.60
C PRO A 16 3.05 4.70 5.28
N LEU A 17 2.06 4.68 4.39
CA LEU A 17 2.24 4.11 3.05
C LEU A 17 2.92 5.14 2.15
N CYS A 18 3.78 4.67 1.26
CA CYS A 18 4.52 5.53 0.34
C CYS A 18 4.15 5.17 -1.09
N LEU A 19 3.73 6.15 -1.90
CA LEU A 19 3.48 5.96 -3.33
C LEU A 19 4.39 6.89 -4.10
N THR A 20 5.09 6.34 -5.08
CA THR A 20 6.05 7.06 -5.92
C THR A 20 5.57 7.05 -7.36
N LEU A 21 5.22 8.21 -7.88
CA LEU A 21 4.90 8.42 -9.29
C LEU A 21 6.15 8.92 -10.01
N LYS A 22 6.54 8.24 -11.08
CA LYS A 22 7.67 8.69 -11.90
C LYS A 22 7.22 9.83 -12.81
N ARG A 23 7.87 10.98 -12.71
CA ARG A 23 7.63 12.16 -13.56
C ARG A 23 8.34 12.02 -14.91
N GLN A 24 7.94 12.89 -15.85
CA GLN A 24 8.52 12.92 -17.20
C GLN A 24 10.02 13.26 -17.20
N ASP A 25 10.49 14.02 -16.21
CA ASP A 25 11.90 14.36 -16.01
C ASP A 25 12.71 13.23 -15.36
N GLY A 26 12.08 12.09 -15.08
CA GLY A 26 12.70 10.93 -14.45
C GLY A 26 12.78 10.98 -12.93
N THR A 27 12.31 12.05 -12.29
CA THR A 27 12.27 12.16 -10.83
C THR A 27 11.07 11.43 -10.22
N ASP A 28 11.22 10.95 -8.99
CA ASP A 28 10.12 10.34 -8.24
C ASP A 28 9.35 11.40 -7.45
N GLU A 29 8.03 11.38 -7.57
CA GLU A 29 7.10 12.21 -6.82
C GLU A 29 6.33 11.39 -5.80
N TYR A 30 6.31 11.85 -4.55
CA TYR A 30 5.48 11.23 -3.51
C TYR A 30 4.04 11.70 -3.60
N ILE A 31 3.12 10.80 -3.96
CA ILE A 31 1.70 11.13 -4.15
C ILE A 31 0.82 10.63 -2.99
N SER A 32 -0.30 11.32 -2.77
CA SER A 32 -1.32 10.94 -1.79
C SER A 32 -2.06 9.66 -2.21
N PRO A 33 -2.55 8.83 -1.26
CA PRO A 33 -3.47 7.74 -1.55
C PRO A 33 -4.77 8.17 -2.24
N THR A 34 -5.15 9.45 -2.16
CA THR A 34 -6.33 10.01 -2.85
C THR A 34 -6.02 10.49 -4.27
N HIS A 35 -4.78 10.35 -4.74
CA HIS A 35 -4.40 10.77 -6.08
C HIS A 35 -4.97 9.81 -7.14
N PRO A 36 -5.39 10.28 -8.34
CA PRO A 36 -5.97 9.41 -9.38
C PRO A 36 -5.11 8.21 -9.78
N MET A 37 -3.78 8.35 -9.70
CA MET A 37 -2.82 7.28 -10.01
C MET A 37 -2.59 6.28 -8.86
N ALA A 38 -3.14 6.50 -7.67
CA ALA A 38 -2.86 5.67 -6.51
C ALA A 38 -3.27 4.22 -6.74
N LEU A 39 -4.47 4.00 -7.29
CA LEU A 39 -4.99 2.68 -7.66
C LEU A 39 -4.01 1.92 -8.56
N THR A 40 -3.58 2.56 -9.65
CA THR A 40 -2.66 1.98 -10.64
C THR A 40 -1.32 1.61 -10.02
N LEU A 41 -0.74 2.51 -9.21
CA LEU A 41 0.54 2.26 -8.56
C LEU A 41 0.45 1.14 -7.52
N ILE A 42 -0.62 1.08 -6.75
CA ILE A 42 -0.85 0.03 -5.75
C ILE A 42 -1.03 -1.32 -6.45
N LYS A 43 -1.84 -1.37 -7.53
CA LYS A 43 -2.05 -2.58 -8.32
C LYS A 43 -0.71 -3.13 -8.84
N GLN A 44 0.07 -2.29 -9.53
CA GLN A 44 1.37 -2.68 -10.06
C GLN A 44 2.31 -3.17 -8.96
N ASN A 45 2.37 -2.43 -7.84
CA ASN A 45 3.22 -2.77 -6.71
C ASN A 45 2.87 -4.15 -6.10
N LEU A 46 1.59 -4.46 -5.95
CA LEU A 46 1.17 -5.77 -5.42
C LEU A 46 1.47 -6.90 -6.41
N GLN A 47 1.30 -6.66 -7.73
CA GLN A 47 1.66 -7.63 -8.76
C GLN A 47 3.17 -7.88 -8.81
N ASP A 48 3.99 -6.84 -8.70
CA ASP A 48 5.45 -6.95 -8.65
C ASP A 48 5.91 -7.74 -7.40
N LYS A 49 5.28 -7.48 -6.25
CA LYS A 49 5.54 -8.22 -5.01
C LYS A 49 5.11 -9.68 -5.12
N TYR A 50 3.95 -9.94 -5.71
CA TYR A 50 3.49 -11.30 -5.98
C TYR A 50 4.52 -12.04 -6.85
N LYS A 51 5.01 -11.41 -7.92
CA LYS A 51 6.05 -11.98 -8.78
C LYS A 51 7.36 -12.24 -8.02
N ALA A 52 7.78 -11.31 -7.17
CA ALA A 52 8.98 -11.47 -6.37
C ALA A 52 8.86 -12.61 -5.35
N PHE A 53 7.67 -12.82 -4.77
CA PHE A 53 7.45 -13.83 -3.73
C PHE A 53 7.14 -15.22 -4.29
N ILE A 54 6.33 -15.30 -5.35
CA ILE A 54 5.87 -16.56 -5.97
C ILE A 54 6.78 -17.00 -7.13
N GLY A 55 7.56 -16.07 -7.70
CA GLY A 55 8.44 -16.33 -8.84
C GLY A 55 7.70 -16.40 -10.19
N LYS A 56 6.43 -15.98 -10.24
CA LYS A 56 5.59 -15.97 -11.46
C LYS A 56 4.78 -14.69 -11.55
N ASP A 57 4.55 -14.20 -12.76
CA ASP A 57 3.65 -13.07 -12.98
C ASP A 57 2.25 -13.40 -12.47
N PHE A 58 1.60 -12.40 -11.86
CA PHE A 58 0.21 -12.53 -11.43
C PHE A 58 -0.65 -12.70 -12.70
N PRO A 59 -1.55 -13.69 -12.76
CA PRO A 59 -2.33 -13.94 -13.96
C PRO A 59 -3.16 -12.70 -14.31
N ASP A 60 -2.99 -12.22 -15.54
CA ASP A 60 -3.73 -11.08 -16.09
C ASP A 60 -5.15 -11.53 -16.46
N ASN A 61 -5.94 -11.83 -15.43
CA ASN A 61 -7.36 -12.08 -15.58
C ASN A 61 -8.07 -10.79 -15.17
N GLU A 62 -9.30 -10.56 -15.67
CA GLU A 62 -10.19 -9.45 -15.30
C GLU A 62 -10.71 -9.58 -13.86
N HIS A 63 -9.80 -9.70 -12.90
CA HIS A 63 -10.12 -9.68 -11.49
C HIS A 63 -10.45 -8.26 -11.07
N ALA A 64 -11.49 -8.12 -10.23
CA ALA A 64 -11.84 -6.85 -9.63
C ALA A 64 -10.65 -6.32 -8.81
N PHE A 65 -10.22 -5.10 -9.13
CA PHE A 65 -9.20 -4.40 -8.38
C PHE A 65 -9.66 -2.96 -8.12
N ASP A 66 -9.87 -2.62 -6.85
CA ASP A 66 -10.31 -1.29 -6.43
C ASP A 66 -9.58 -0.88 -5.15
N PHE A 67 -9.33 0.41 -5.00
CA PHE A 67 -8.66 1.00 -3.86
C PHE A 67 -9.31 2.35 -3.55
N LYS A 68 -9.76 2.51 -2.32
CA LYS A 68 -10.38 3.74 -1.85
C LYS A 68 -9.93 4.08 -0.44
N ALA A 69 -9.28 5.24 -0.28
CA ALA A 69 -9.06 5.81 1.04
C ALA A 69 -10.42 6.16 1.69
N THR A 70 -10.68 5.63 2.89
CA THR A 70 -11.94 5.82 3.62
C THR A 70 -11.89 7.02 4.57
N ASN A 71 -10.69 7.50 4.89
CA ASN A 71 -10.47 8.72 5.65
C ASN A 71 -9.50 9.67 4.92
N GLN A 72 -9.35 10.88 5.46
CA GLN A 72 -8.38 11.84 4.94
C GLN A 72 -6.95 11.35 5.26
N PRO A 73 -6.09 11.12 4.25
CA PRO A 73 -4.73 10.68 4.50
C PRO A 73 -3.93 11.75 5.23
N ARG A 74 -3.24 11.35 6.30
CA ARG A 74 -2.32 12.22 7.05
C ARG A 74 -0.91 12.04 6.50
N SER A 75 -0.32 13.13 5.98
CA SER A 75 1.05 13.08 5.47
C SER A 75 2.09 13.24 6.57
N SER A 76 3.16 12.45 6.50
CA SER A 76 4.32 12.53 7.37
C SER A 76 5.60 12.51 6.53
N LEU A 77 6.60 13.31 6.92
CA LEU A 77 7.93 13.30 6.30
C LEU A 77 8.88 12.54 7.22
N ILE A 78 9.47 11.47 6.72
CA ILE A 78 10.36 10.60 7.48
C ILE A 78 11.77 10.73 6.90
N THR A 79 12.73 11.08 7.76
CA THR A 79 14.15 11.15 7.42
C THR A 79 14.79 9.78 7.59
N ILE A 80 15.41 9.28 6.53
CA ILE A 80 16.16 8.02 6.51
C ILE A 80 17.64 8.35 6.54
N LYS A 81 18.40 7.68 7.42
CA LYS A 81 19.84 7.90 7.64
C LYS A 81 20.16 9.36 7.95
N ALA A 82 19.46 9.91 8.94
CA ALA A 82 19.68 11.26 9.44
C ALA A 82 21.17 11.47 9.79
N ASP A 83 21.67 12.69 9.56
CA ASP A 83 23.03 13.09 9.88
C ASP A 83 24.12 12.32 9.12
N THR A 84 23.77 11.80 7.92
CA THR A 84 24.73 11.15 7.01
C THR A 84 24.66 11.76 5.60
N PRO A 85 25.73 11.61 4.77
CA PRO A 85 25.69 12.00 3.35
C PRO A 85 24.62 11.26 2.52
N GLN A 86 24.05 10.19 3.07
CA GLN A 86 22.99 9.39 2.45
C GLN A 86 21.60 9.76 2.98
N GLU A 87 21.46 10.89 3.68
CA GLU A 87 20.18 11.37 4.18
C GLU A 87 19.14 11.45 3.05
N SER A 88 17.98 10.85 3.28
CA SER A 88 16.86 10.89 2.34
C SER A 88 15.57 11.22 3.07
N LYS A 89 14.78 12.15 2.54
CA LYS A 89 13.47 12.51 3.09
C LYS A 89 12.38 11.83 2.26
N ILE A 90 11.65 10.91 2.90
CA ILE A 90 10.59 10.14 2.26
C ILE A 90 9.25 10.62 2.82
N ARG A 91 8.33 11.00 1.93
CA ARG A 91 6.97 11.35 2.33
C ARG A 91 6.09 10.11 2.30
N GLY A 92 5.46 9.82 3.44
CA GLY A 92 4.46 8.77 3.57
C GLY A 92 3.11 9.32 3.99
N PHE A 93 2.07 8.51 3.86
CA PHE A 93 0.70 8.86 4.19
C PHE A 93 0.08 7.75 5.04
N SER A 94 -0.41 8.12 6.22
CA SER A 94 -1.19 7.22 7.07
C SER A 94 -2.67 7.42 6.77
N CYS A 95 -3.38 6.33 6.49
CA CYS A 95 -4.81 6.36 6.20
C CYS A 95 -5.48 5.03 6.52
N GLN A 96 -6.80 5.07 6.56
CA GLN A 96 -7.65 3.89 6.43
C GLN A 96 -8.10 3.80 4.97
N PHE A 97 -8.17 2.58 4.45
CA PHE A 97 -8.59 2.35 3.07
C PHE A 97 -9.31 1.03 2.93
N GLN A 98 -10.17 0.95 1.91
CA GLN A 98 -10.76 -0.29 1.44
C GLN A 98 -9.98 -0.74 0.19
N LEU A 99 -9.65 -2.02 0.14
CA LEU A 99 -8.99 -2.66 -0.99
C LEU A 99 -9.86 -3.83 -1.44
N THR A 100 -10.16 -3.86 -2.74
CA THR A 100 -10.74 -5.00 -3.43
C THR A 100 -9.66 -5.59 -4.33
N ALA A 101 -9.30 -6.85 -4.11
CA ALA A 101 -8.28 -7.55 -4.88
C ALA A 101 -8.42 -9.07 -4.70
N PRO A 102 -7.87 -9.88 -5.62
CA PRO A 102 -7.72 -11.32 -5.43
C PRO A 102 -7.07 -11.66 -4.10
N ILE A 103 -7.53 -12.74 -3.47
CA ILE A 103 -7.07 -13.20 -2.14
C ILE A 103 -5.54 -13.32 -2.07
N GLU A 104 -4.89 -13.74 -3.15
CA GLU A 104 -3.43 -13.84 -3.22
C GLU A 104 -2.74 -12.48 -3.10
N LEU A 105 -3.23 -11.46 -3.81
CA LEU A 105 -2.71 -10.09 -3.67
C LEU A 105 -3.07 -9.48 -2.31
N MET A 106 -4.23 -9.85 -1.75
CA MET A 106 -4.64 -9.43 -0.41
C MET A 106 -3.66 -9.91 0.66
N LYS A 107 -3.21 -11.17 0.56
CA LYS A 107 -2.17 -11.74 1.43
C LYS A 107 -0.83 -11.01 1.27
N ILE A 108 -0.40 -10.79 0.03
CA ILE A 108 0.83 -10.03 -0.28
C ILE A 108 0.75 -8.61 0.28
N CYS A 109 -0.39 -7.95 0.21
CA CYS A 109 -0.62 -6.63 0.80
C CYS A 109 -0.49 -6.66 2.32
N TYR A 110 -1.12 -7.65 2.98
CA TYR A 110 -1.11 -7.77 4.43
C TYR A 110 0.29 -8.12 4.98
N GLU A 111 1.00 -9.02 4.32
CA GLU A 111 2.31 -9.52 4.79
C GLU A 111 3.48 -8.66 4.31
N GLY A 112 3.45 -8.19 3.05
CA GLY A 112 4.50 -7.39 2.42
C GLY A 112 4.28 -5.88 2.51
N GLY A 113 3.14 -5.46 3.06
CA GLY A 113 2.71 -4.06 3.09
C GLY A 113 2.24 -3.53 1.73
N ILE A 114 1.64 -2.35 1.75
CA ILE A 114 1.13 -1.64 0.57
C ILE A 114 2.10 -0.53 0.12
N GLY A 115 2.20 -0.31 -1.19
CA GLY A 115 3.04 0.75 -1.76
C GLY A 115 4.54 0.45 -1.74
N SER A 116 5.35 1.50 -1.81
CA SER A 116 6.81 1.47 -1.97
C SER A 116 7.55 1.54 -0.63
N LYS A 117 8.85 1.22 -0.66
CA LYS A 117 9.80 1.38 0.47
C LYS A 117 9.44 0.54 1.72
N ASN A 118 8.78 -0.62 1.53
CA ASN A 118 8.38 -1.48 2.65
C ASN A 118 9.57 -1.98 3.48
N SER A 119 10.72 -2.24 2.85
CA SER A 119 11.97 -2.60 3.53
C SER A 119 12.55 -1.50 4.43
N LEU A 120 12.08 -0.25 4.27
CA LEU A 120 12.42 0.88 5.14
C LEU A 120 11.35 1.14 6.21
N GLY A 121 10.38 0.23 6.37
CA GLY A 121 9.33 0.30 7.38
C GLY A 121 8.03 0.98 6.96
N PHE A 122 7.76 1.12 5.65
CA PHE A 122 6.56 1.78 5.13
C PHE A 122 5.44 0.80 4.74
N GLY A 123 4.20 1.27 4.82
CA GLY A 123 3.05 0.58 4.25
C GLY A 123 2.60 -0.69 4.97
N MET A 124 3.04 -0.95 6.20
CA MET A 124 2.49 -2.05 6.99
C MET A 124 1.02 -1.76 7.29
N VAL A 125 0.16 -2.79 7.23
CA VAL A 125 -1.28 -2.64 7.41
C VAL A 125 -1.82 -3.65 8.41
N GLU A 126 -2.93 -3.29 9.05
CA GLU A 126 -3.76 -4.19 9.84
C GLU A 126 -5.18 -4.19 9.31
N THR A 127 -5.89 -5.31 9.44
CA THR A 127 -7.32 -5.36 9.13
C THR A 127 -8.10 -4.65 10.22
N THR A 128 -8.92 -3.67 9.86
CA THR A 128 -9.87 -3.12 10.83
C THR A 128 -11.01 -4.12 10.97
N LYS A 129 -11.21 -4.67 12.18
CA LYS A 129 -12.43 -5.45 12.44
C LYS A 129 -13.62 -4.54 12.17
N GLU A 130 -14.53 -4.96 11.29
CA GLU A 130 -15.87 -4.40 11.31
C GLU A 130 -16.42 -4.67 12.71
N ASN A 131 -16.48 -3.64 13.55
CA ASN A 131 -17.23 -3.72 14.78
C ASN A 131 -18.68 -3.94 14.36
N ASN A 132 -19.13 -5.19 14.40
CA ASN A 132 -20.54 -5.52 14.56
C ASN A 132 -21.01 -4.82 15.83
N LYS A 133 -21.44 -3.55 15.73
CA LYS A 133 -22.44 -3.01 16.64
C LYS A 133 -23.73 -3.77 16.35
N GLN A 134 -23.85 -4.96 16.94
CA GLN A 134 -25.15 -5.45 17.35
C GLN A 134 -25.58 -4.57 18.51
N ILE A 135 -26.58 -3.72 18.28
CA ILE A 135 -27.51 -3.26 19.30
C ILE A 135 -28.89 -3.64 18.78
#